data_AF-A0AAW0XKJ9-F1
#
_entry.id   AF-A0AAW0XKJ9-F1
#
_cell.length_a   1.000
_cell.length_b   1.000
_cell.length_c   1.000
_cell.angle_alpha   90.00
_cell.angle_beta   90.00
_cell.angle_gamma   90.00
#
_symmetry.space_group_name_H-M   'P 1'
#
loop_
_entity.id
_entity.type
_entity.pdbx_description
1 polymer ?
#
loop_
_entity_poly.entity_id
_entity_poly.type
_entity_poly.pdbx_seq_one_letter_code
_entity_poly.pdbx_strand_id
1 'polypeptide(L)'
;VDTGGTGNSGERLAKGVGKAIGEKLDSWKPPSVSIKWNTSQGHGSGSCVQCAAKDNEISQLKKRLENSYSRYNLTLPPDDTVNRILLGQPYSLECYRSHEDKLALLDTALSTMDGSAILATLLHMKNTVKKSIFIKEMQIRPHASHLYISYLKKRRNYAEAIDFLGSWLMSWLSQAEHQNTK
;
A
#
# COMPACT_ATOMS: atom_id res chain seq x y z
N VAL A 1 -51.26 -41.48 20.55
CA VAL A 1 -51.53 -40.25 19.77
C VAL A 1 -51.36 -39.13 20.76
N ASP A 2 -50.33 -38.29 20.58
CA ASP A 2 -50.31 -36.86 20.88
C ASP A 2 -48.88 -36.31 20.69
N THR A 3 -48.73 -35.63 19.55
CA THR A 3 -47.69 -34.68 19.18
C THR A 3 -47.75 -33.48 20.16
N GLY A 4 -46.68 -32.96 20.78
CA GLY A 4 -45.53 -32.31 20.15
C GLY A 4 -45.81 -30.81 19.93
N GLY A 5 -45.16 -29.90 20.68
CA GLY A 5 -45.31 -28.45 20.47
C GLY A 5 -44.74 -27.49 21.54
N THR A 6 -43.42 -27.53 21.74
CA THR A 6 -42.48 -26.45 22.15
C THR A 6 -42.98 -25.18 22.88
N GLY A 7 -42.54 -25.01 24.14
CA GLY A 7 -42.46 -23.70 24.81
C GLY A 7 -41.23 -22.91 24.36
N ASN A 8 -41.44 -21.65 23.98
CA ASN A 8 -40.37 -20.69 23.71
C ASN A 8 -40.09 -19.90 25.00
N SER A 9 -38.93 -20.13 25.62
CA SER A 9 -38.43 -19.36 26.77
C SER A 9 -36.92 -19.27 26.65
N GLY A 10 -36.48 -18.51 25.65
CA GLY A 10 -35.08 -18.39 25.27
C GLY A 10 -34.69 -16.97 24.90
N GLU A 11 -35.20 -15.94 25.59
CA GLU A 11 -34.64 -14.59 25.48
C GLU A 11 -34.75 -13.88 26.82
N ARG A 12 -33.58 -13.51 27.39
CA ARG A 12 -33.31 -12.29 28.20
C ARG A 12 -32.24 -12.53 29.27
N LEU A 13 -31.01 -12.86 28.88
CA LEU A 13 -29.86 -12.69 29.79
C LEU A 13 -28.60 -12.26 29.03
N ALA A 14 -28.61 -11.03 28.50
CA ALA A 14 -27.39 -10.33 28.06
C ALA A 14 -27.58 -8.81 28.00
N LYS A 15 -28.19 -8.19 29.01
CA LYS A 15 -28.29 -6.72 29.13
C LYS A 15 -27.96 -6.30 30.56
N GLY A 16 -26.68 -6.15 30.87
CA GLY A 16 -26.29 -5.66 32.19
C GLY A 16 -24.90 -5.03 32.22
N VAL A 17 -23.90 -5.72 31.65
CA VAL A 17 -22.50 -5.31 31.85
C VAL A 17 -22.11 -4.11 30.97
N GLY A 18 -22.51 -4.06 29.70
CA GLY A 18 -22.13 -2.96 28.79
C GLY A 18 -22.76 -1.60 29.11
N LYS A 19 -23.96 -1.58 29.72
CA LYS A 19 -24.69 -0.34 30.02
C LYS A 19 -24.12 0.39 31.25
N ALA A 20 -23.72 -0.39 32.27
CA ALA A 20 -23.11 0.15 33.49
C ALA A 20 -21.71 0.73 33.24
N ILE A 21 -20.97 0.23 32.24
CA ILE A 21 -19.66 0.79 31.88
C ILE A 21 -19.84 2.15 31.18
N GLY A 22 -20.83 2.28 30.29
CA GLY A 22 -21.15 3.56 29.62
C GLY A 22 -21.57 4.65 30.61
N GLU A 23 -22.51 4.37 31.50
CA GLU A 23 -22.97 5.33 32.52
C GLU A 23 -21.87 5.70 33.54
N LYS A 24 -20.96 4.76 33.83
CA LYS A 24 -19.80 5.00 34.72
C LYS A 24 -18.66 5.76 34.01
N LEU A 25 -18.57 5.66 32.69
CA LEU A 25 -17.64 6.45 31.87
C LEU A 25 -18.12 7.90 31.71
N ASP A 26 -19.44 8.09 31.55
CA ASP A 26 -20.06 9.43 31.46
C ASP A 26 -19.95 10.23 32.78
N SER A 27 -19.87 9.52 33.91
CA SER A 27 -19.69 10.12 35.25
C SER A 27 -18.22 10.21 35.69
N TRP A 28 -17.29 9.66 34.92
CA TRP A 28 -15.89 9.67 35.29
C TRP A 28 -15.26 11.03 34.95
N LYS A 29 -14.89 11.78 35.99
CA LYS A 29 -14.09 13.00 35.87
C LYS A 29 -12.64 12.63 36.19
N PRO A 30 -11.66 12.90 35.30
CA PRO A 30 -10.27 12.60 35.56
C PRO A 30 -9.80 13.35 36.82
N PRO A 31 -9.01 12.70 37.70
CA PRO A 31 -8.50 13.35 38.90
C PRO A 31 -7.65 14.56 38.52
N SER A 32 -8.15 15.73 38.94
CA SER A 32 -7.53 17.05 39.05
C SER A 32 -6.20 17.26 38.31
N VAL A 33 -6.24 17.22 36.98
CA VAL A 33 -5.33 18.03 36.18
C VAL A 33 -6.18 19.18 35.64
N SER A 34 -5.88 20.40 36.09
CA SER A 34 -6.63 21.61 35.75
C SER A 34 -6.39 22.00 34.28
N ILE A 35 -6.92 21.21 33.35
CA ILE A 35 -7.09 21.63 31.97
C ILE A 35 -8.44 22.33 31.91
N LYS A 36 -8.43 23.66 31.79
CA LYS A 36 -9.63 24.46 31.56
C LYS A 36 -10.18 24.14 30.16
N TRP A 37 -10.99 23.09 30.05
CA TRP A 37 -11.85 22.88 28.90
C TRP A 37 -13.00 23.86 28.99
N ASN A 38 -12.97 24.89 28.16
CA ASN A 38 -14.02 25.89 28.13
C ASN A 38 -15.24 25.33 27.38
N THR A 39 -16.16 24.69 28.09
CA THR A 39 -17.47 24.31 27.56
C THR A 39 -18.43 25.47 27.82
N SER A 40 -18.39 26.46 26.95
CA SER A 40 -19.44 27.48 26.85
C SER A 40 -20.26 27.24 25.59
N GLN A 41 -21.56 27.12 25.81
CA GLN A 41 -22.60 26.87 24.82
C GLN A 41 -22.55 27.85 23.63
N GLY A 42 -22.71 27.29 22.43
CA GLY A 42 -23.29 27.91 21.24
C GLY A 42 -22.94 29.36 20.90
N HIS A 43 -21.81 29.57 20.22
CA HIS A 43 -21.65 30.62 19.20
C HIS A 43 -20.40 30.32 18.37
N GLY A 44 -20.57 30.08 17.06
CA GLY A 44 -19.50 30.09 16.06
C GLY A 44 -18.41 29.03 16.23
N SER A 45 -18.35 28.09 15.27
CA SER A 45 -17.27 27.12 15.08
C SER A 45 -15.92 27.81 14.84
N GLY A 46 -15.31 28.36 15.88
CA GLY A 46 -13.94 28.88 15.89
C GLY A 46 -13.03 27.83 16.48
N SER A 47 -12.27 27.14 15.63
CA SER A 47 -11.19 26.23 16.05
C SER A 47 -10.34 26.91 17.12
N CYS A 48 -10.20 26.30 18.29
CA CYS A 48 -9.35 26.83 19.36
C CYS A 48 -7.94 27.06 18.78
N VAL A 49 -7.40 28.27 18.91
CA VAL A 49 -6.09 28.64 18.32
C VAL A 49 -4.98 27.69 18.78
N GLN A 50 -5.12 27.10 19.97
CA GLN A 50 -4.20 26.09 20.50
C GLN A 50 -4.36 24.72 19.84
N CYS A 51 -5.58 24.29 19.46
CA CYS A 51 -5.74 23.06 18.70
C CYS A 51 -5.31 23.27 17.24
N ALA A 52 -5.61 24.41 16.61
CA ALA A 52 -5.08 24.75 15.29
C ALA A 52 -3.54 24.82 15.27
N ALA A 53 -2.91 25.37 16.30
CA ALA A 53 -1.45 25.38 16.43
C ALA A 53 -0.87 23.97 16.57
N LYS A 54 -1.54 23.09 17.34
CA LYS A 54 -1.16 21.68 17.50
C LYS A 54 -1.38 20.88 16.21
N ASP A 55 -2.45 21.15 15.47
CA ASP A 55 -2.73 20.52 14.18
C ASP A 55 -1.70 20.94 13.12
N ASN A 56 -1.30 22.21 13.13
CA ASN A 56 -0.21 22.71 12.30
C ASN A 56 1.13 22.07 12.68
N GLU A 57 1.41 21.93 13.98
CA GLU A 57 2.60 21.23 14.49
C GLU A 57 2.60 19.76 14.07
N ILE A 58 1.47 19.05 14.19
CA ILE A 58 1.31 17.67 13.72
C ILE A 58 1.52 17.59 12.22
N SER A 59 0.95 18.51 11.44
CA SER A 59 1.12 18.55 9.99
C SER A 59 2.58 18.79 9.59
N GLN A 60 3.26 19.72 10.27
CA GLN A 60 4.68 19.99 10.06
C GLN A 60 5.57 18.82 10.47
N LEU A 61 5.28 18.17 11.59
CA LEU A 61 6.00 16.99 12.07
C LEU A 61 5.78 15.81 11.13
N LYS A 62 4.56 15.58 10.66
CA LYS A 62 4.26 14.58 9.62
C LYS A 62 5.07 14.87 8.35
N LYS A 63 5.08 16.12 7.87
CA LYS A 63 5.86 16.50 6.67
C LYS A 63 7.37 16.37 6.87
N ARG A 64 7.90 16.68 8.06
CA ARG A 64 9.32 16.47 8.40
C ARG A 64 9.67 14.99 8.48
N LEU A 65 8.81 14.20 9.12
CA LEU A 65 8.94 12.76 9.21
C LEU A 65 8.91 12.13 7.81
N GLU A 66 8.00 12.59 6.96
CA GLU A 66 7.86 12.19 5.56
C GLU A 66 9.12 12.48 4.73
N ASN A 67 9.61 13.72 4.82
CA ASN A 67 10.86 14.13 4.18
C ASN A 67 12.09 13.39 4.74
N SER A 68 12.05 13.04 6.02
CA SER A 68 13.10 12.27 6.68
C SER A 68 13.07 10.82 6.20
N TYR A 69 11.90 10.18 6.12
CA TYR A 69 11.75 8.82 5.60
C TYR A 69 12.20 8.70 4.15
N SER A 70 11.91 9.71 3.33
CA SER A 70 12.44 9.80 1.96
C SER A 70 13.97 9.88 1.90
N ARG A 71 14.66 10.30 2.98
CA ARG A 71 16.13 10.40 3.07
C ARG A 71 16.79 9.23 3.80
N TYR A 72 16.08 8.50 4.66
CA TYR A 72 16.65 7.42 5.49
C TYR A 72 16.44 6.00 4.93
N ASN A 73 16.08 5.86 3.65
CA ASN A 73 15.84 4.55 3.02
C ASN A 73 14.83 3.68 3.79
N LEU A 74 13.79 4.29 4.35
CA LEU A 74 12.74 3.51 4.98
C LEU A 74 11.82 2.93 3.91
N THR A 75 11.58 1.62 3.98
CA THR A 75 10.69 0.94 3.07
C THR A 75 9.25 1.32 3.41
N LEU A 76 8.62 2.08 2.53
CA LEU A 76 7.19 2.37 2.59
C LEU A 76 6.39 1.18 2.04
N PRO A 77 5.12 1.03 2.42
CA PRO A 77 4.23 0.10 1.75
C PRO A 77 4.22 0.34 0.23
N PRO A 78 4.17 -0.72 -0.59
CA PRO A 78 4.11 -0.60 -2.05
C PRO A 78 3.06 0.40 -2.55
N ASP A 79 1.88 0.38 -1.93
CA ASP A 79 0.74 1.22 -2.31
C ASP A 79 1.03 2.71 -2.09
N ASP A 80 1.64 3.06 -0.95
CA ASP A 80 2.04 4.45 -0.66
C ASP A 80 3.12 4.94 -1.62
N THR A 81 4.07 4.08 -1.98
CA THR A 81 5.12 4.43 -2.95
C THR A 81 4.54 4.64 -4.33
N VAL A 82 3.65 3.75 -4.80
CA VAL A 82 2.96 3.90 -6.09
C VAL A 82 2.16 5.20 -6.10
N ASN A 83 1.36 5.47 -5.05
CA ASN A 83 0.62 6.72 -4.92
C ASN A 83 1.53 7.96 -5.00
N ARG A 84 2.74 7.93 -4.42
CA ARG A 84 3.70 9.03 -4.58
C ARG A 84 4.18 9.21 -6.00
N ILE A 85 4.43 8.12 -6.72
CA ILE A 85 4.83 8.19 -8.13
C ILE A 85 3.71 8.85 -8.94
N LEU A 86 2.45 8.44 -8.73
CA LEU A 86 1.28 9.02 -9.40
C LEU A 86 1.13 10.52 -9.10
N LEU A 87 1.32 10.90 -7.83
CA LEU A 87 1.20 12.28 -7.37
C LEU A 87 2.46 13.14 -7.65
N GLY A 88 3.49 12.57 -8.30
CA GLY A 88 4.76 13.25 -8.58
C GLY A 88 5.52 13.68 -7.33
N GLN A 89 5.25 13.04 -6.18
CA GLN A 89 5.93 13.30 -4.92
C GLN A 89 7.33 12.66 -4.91
N PRO A 90 8.26 13.11 -4.07
CA PRO A 90 9.55 12.44 -3.91
C PRO A 90 9.36 11.01 -3.36
N TYR A 91 10.06 10.04 -3.96
CA TYR A 91 10.08 8.64 -3.56
C TYR A 91 11.48 8.05 -3.73
N SER A 92 11.76 6.95 -3.03
CA SER A 92 12.98 6.14 -3.22
C SER A 92 12.59 4.68 -3.46
N LEU A 93 13.11 4.09 -4.54
CA LEU A 93 12.93 2.68 -4.85
C LEU A 93 14.03 1.80 -4.24
N GLU A 94 15.13 2.40 -3.77
CA GLU A 94 16.29 1.67 -3.22
C GLU A 94 15.99 0.95 -1.90
N CYS A 95 14.89 1.31 -1.24
CA CYS A 95 14.40 0.67 -0.02
C CYS A 95 13.89 -0.76 -0.26
N TYR A 96 13.44 -1.08 -1.49
CA TYR A 96 12.93 -2.41 -1.86
C TYR A 96 14.09 -3.33 -2.21
N ARG A 97 14.73 -3.92 -1.21
CA ARG A 97 15.96 -4.72 -1.41
C ARG A 97 15.70 -6.15 -1.83
N SER A 98 14.70 -6.80 -1.25
CA SER A 98 14.40 -8.18 -1.55
C SER A 98 13.74 -8.30 -2.94
N HIS A 99 13.86 -9.48 -3.55
CA HIS A 99 13.20 -9.75 -4.81
C HIS A 99 11.67 -9.71 -4.66
N GLU A 100 11.15 -10.26 -3.55
CA GLU A 100 9.72 -10.29 -3.22
C GLU A 100 9.15 -8.89 -3.04
N ASP A 101 9.88 -7.99 -2.36
CA ASP A 101 9.46 -6.59 -2.17
C ASP A 101 9.32 -5.86 -3.51
N LYS A 102 10.24 -6.09 -4.44
CA LYS A 102 10.21 -5.51 -5.79
C LYS A 102 9.05 -6.06 -6.61
N LEU A 103 8.74 -7.35 -6.46
CA LEU A 103 7.59 -7.97 -7.11
C LEU A 103 6.27 -7.44 -6.55
N ALA A 104 6.15 -7.33 -5.23
CA ALA A 104 4.99 -6.73 -4.59
C ALA A 104 4.77 -5.29 -5.10
N LEU A 105 5.84 -4.51 -5.20
CA LEU A 105 5.77 -3.16 -5.79
C LEU A 105 5.34 -3.16 -7.25
N LEU A 106 5.82 -4.10 -8.06
CA LEU A 106 5.41 -4.23 -9.45
C LEU A 106 3.94 -4.63 -9.58
N ASP A 107 3.48 -5.57 -8.76
CA ASP A 107 2.10 -6.05 -8.75
C ASP A 107 1.13 -4.94 -8.32
N THR A 108 1.49 -4.13 -7.33
CA THR A 108 0.74 -2.92 -6.96
C THR A 108 0.77 -1.87 -8.07
N ALA A 109 1.90 -1.65 -8.73
CA ALA A 109 1.94 -0.70 -9.86
C ALA A 109 1.04 -1.18 -11.02
N LEU A 110 1.03 -2.49 -11.31
CA LEU A 110 0.18 -3.08 -12.35
C LEU A 110 -1.31 -2.94 -12.04
N SER A 111 -1.73 -3.00 -10.77
CA SER A 111 -3.13 -2.81 -10.39
C SER A 111 -3.61 -1.37 -10.62
N THR A 112 -2.74 -0.38 -10.45
CA THR A 112 -3.06 1.04 -10.70
C THR A 112 -3.08 1.42 -12.19
N MET A 113 -2.56 0.57 -13.07
CA MET A 113 -2.48 0.76 -14.52
C MET A 113 -1.78 2.06 -15.00
N ASP A 114 -1.05 2.77 -14.12
CA ASP A 114 -0.27 3.93 -14.53
C ASP A 114 1.09 3.48 -15.11
N GLY A 115 1.30 3.82 -16.39
CA GLY A 115 2.54 3.52 -17.09
C GLY A 115 3.78 4.13 -16.42
N SER A 116 3.64 5.26 -15.72
CA SER A 116 4.76 5.93 -15.04
C SER A 116 5.24 5.13 -13.84
N ALA A 117 4.31 4.68 -12.99
CA ALA A 117 4.60 3.83 -11.84
C ALA A 117 5.16 2.47 -12.28
N ILE A 118 4.49 1.81 -13.24
CA ILE A 118 4.92 0.50 -13.73
C ILE A 118 6.32 0.59 -14.35
N LEU A 119 6.60 1.62 -15.17
CA LEU A 119 7.93 1.81 -15.77
C LEU A 119 9.02 2.11 -14.74
N ALA A 120 8.75 2.99 -13.77
CA ALA A 120 9.73 3.31 -12.72
C ALA A 120 10.16 2.04 -11.96
N THR A 121 9.19 1.22 -11.57
CA THR A 121 9.42 -0.06 -10.88
C THR A 121 10.13 -1.07 -11.78
N LEU A 122 9.71 -1.19 -13.05
CA LEU A 122 10.36 -2.07 -14.04
C LEU A 122 11.84 -1.74 -14.24
N LEU A 123 12.16 -0.46 -14.44
CA LEU A 123 13.53 -0.01 -14.63
C LEU A 123 14.38 -0.26 -13.38
N HIS A 124 13.81 -0.02 -12.19
CA HIS A 124 14.49 -0.33 -10.95
C HIS A 124 14.79 -1.83 -10.82
N MET A 125 13.81 -2.69 -11.12
CA MET A 125 13.99 -4.15 -11.07
C MET A 125 15.03 -4.63 -12.08
N LYS A 126 14.97 -4.14 -13.33
CA LYS A 126 15.96 -4.43 -14.38
C LYS A 126 17.38 -4.13 -13.92
N ASN A 127 17.59 -3.00 -13.26
CA ASN A 127 18.93 -2.56 -12.86
C ASN A 127 19.45 -3.26 -11.59
N THR A 128 18.55 -3.85 -10.78
CA THR A 128 18.91 -4.41 -9.47
C THR A 128 18.80 -5.93 -9.38
N VAL A 129 18.23 -6.59 -10.38
CA VAL A 129 18.02 -8.05 -10.42
C VAL A 129 18.77 -8.63 -11.64
N LYS A 130 19.24 -9.88 -11.52
CA LYS A 130 19.89 -10.59 -12.64
C LYS A 130 18.95 -10.71 -13.83
N LYS A 131 19.48 -10.54 -15.05
CA LYS A 131 18.71 -10.59 -16.32
C LYS A 131 17.84 -11.84 -16.45
N SER A 132 18.34 -13.02 -16.06
CA SER A 132 17.58 -14.28 -16.13
C SER A 132 16.32 -14.28 -15.25
N ILE A 133 16.44 -13.79 -14.01
CA ILE A 133 15.32 -13.69 -13.08
C ILE A 133 14.32 -12.64 -13.60
N PHE A 134 14.80 -11.48 -14.04
CA PHE A 134 13.95 -10.44 -14.61
C PHE A 134 13.11 -10.98 -15.78
N ILE A 135 13.73 -11.69 -16.74
CA ILE A 135 13.01 -12.27 -17.88
C ILE A 135 11.95 -13.29 -17.43
N LYS A 136 12.27 -14.13 -16.44
CA LYS A 136 11.31 -15.10 -15.89
C LYS A 136 10.09 -14.41 -15.27
N GLU A 137 10.30 -13.37 -14.47
CA GLU A 137 9.19 -12.63 -13.86
C GLU A 137 8.35 -11.86 -14.89
N MET A 138 9.00 -11.37 -15.95
CA MET A 138 8.35 -10.75 -17.10
C MET A 138 7.51 -11.74 -17.92
N GLN A 139 7.92 -13.02 -18.02
CA GLN A 139 7.12 -14.08 -18.66
C GLN A 139 5.80 -14.32 -17.93
N ILE A 140 5.81 -14.27 -16.60
CA ILE A 140 4.60 -14.44 -15.77
C ILE A 140 3.66 -13.24 -15.95
N ARG A 141 4.20 -12.04 -16.23
CA ARG A 141 3.46 -10.77 -16.30
C ARG A 141 3.57 -10.12 -17.69
N PRO A 142 2.77 -10.58 -18.69
CA PRO A 142 2.89 -10.10 -20.07
C PRO A 142 2.59 -8.60 -20.23
N HIS A 143 1.76 -8.01 -19.37
CA HIS A 143 1.46 -6.58 -19.41
C HIS A 143 2.71 -5.72 -19.13
N ALA A 144 3.50 -6.10 -18.11
CA ALA A 144 4.75 -5.43 -17.78
C ALA A 144 5.78 -5.55 -18.92
N SER A 145 5.88 -6.73 -19.54
CA SER A 145 6.71 -6.97 -20.72
C SER A 145 6.36 -6.05 -21.89
N HIS A 146 5.06 -5.92 -22.19
CA HIS A 146 4.61 -5.07 -23.29
C HIS A 146 4.96 -3.60 -23.06
N LEU A 147 4.76 -3.11 -21.83
CA LEU A 147 5.09 -1.74 -21.46
C LEU A 147 6.61 -1.49 -21.57
N TYR A 148 7.43 -2.44 -21.14
CA TYR A 148 8.89 -2.36 -21.27
C TYR A 148 9.33 -2.29 -22.74
N ILE A 149 8.78 -3.13 -23.61
CA ILE A 149 9.06 -3.10 -25.05
C ILE A 149 8.62 -1.77 -25.68
N SER A 150 7.43 -1.27 -25.30
CA SER A 150 6.93 0.03 -25.74
C SER A 150 7.89 1.17 -25.35
N TYR A 151 8.41 1.12 -24.12
CA TYR A 151 9.43 2.05 -23.64
C TYR A 151 10.73 1.97 -24.46
N LEU A 152 11.24 0.77 -24.72
CA LEU A 152 12.44 0.58 -25.55
C LEU A 152 12.25 1.08 -26.98
N LYS A 153 11.08 0.83 -27.57
CA LYS A 153 10.70 1.37 -28.89
C LYS A 153 10.70 2.89 -28.91
N LYS A 154 10.10 3.54 -27.90
CA LYS A 154 10.09 5.01 -27.76
C LYS A 154 11.50 5.60 -27.66
N ARG A 155 12.41 4.89 -26.98
CA ARG A 155 13.83 5.27 -26.89
C ARG A 155 14.70 4.86 -28.08
N ARG A 156 14.10 4.22 -29.11
CA ARG A 156 14.79 3.66 -30.29
C ARG A 156 15.89 2.66 -29.94
N ASN A 157 15.80 2.01 -28.78
CA ASN A 157 16.76 0.99 -28.36
C ASN A 157 16.32 -0.40 -28.85
N TYR A 158 16.33 -0.59 -30.17
CA TYR A 158 15.83 -1.82 -30.79
C TYR A 158 16.73 -3.03 -30.51
N ALA A 159 18.04 -2.83 -30.35
CA ALA A 159 18.97 -3.91 -30.02
C ALA A 159 18.59 -4.57 -28.69
N GLU A 160 18.32 -3.76 -27.66
CA GLU A 160 17.88 -4.25 -26.36
C GLU A 160 16.49 -4.90 -26.43
N ALA A 161 15.58 -4.36 -27.24
CA ALA A 161 14.25 -4.95 -27.41
C ALA A 161 14.32 -6.33 -28.07
N ILE A 162 15.18 -6.49 -29.09
CA ILE A 162 15.42 -7.77 -29.76
C ILE A 162 16.08 -8.76 -28.82
N ASP A 163 17.10 -8.35 -28.07
CA ASP A 163 17.77 -9.21 -27.08
C ASP A 163 16.81 -9.65 -25.97
N PHE A 164 15.97 -8.74 -25.47
CA PHE A 164 14.93 -9.07 -24.50
C PHE A 164 13.92 -10.08 -25.05
N LEU A 165 13.38 -9.84 -26.25
CA LEU A 165 12.44 -10.75 -26.90
C LEU A 165 13.05 -12.11 -27.26
N GLY A 166 14.29 -12.12 -27.77
CA GLY A 166 15.02 -13.34 -28.08
C GLY A 166 15.28 -14.16 -26.82
N SER A 167 15.77 -13.53 -25.76
CA SER A 167 15.97 -14.20 -24.47
C SER A 167 14.65 -14.71 -23.88
N TRP A 168 13.56 -13.95 -24.04
CA TRP A 168 12.22 -14.34 -23.61
C TRP A 168 11.71 -15.57 -24.37
N LEU A 169 11.90 -15.63 -25.69
CA LEU A 169 11.55 -16.78 -26.53
C LEU A 169 12.38 -18.02 -26.20
N MET A 170 13.69 -17.88 -26.03
CA MET A 170 14.57 -19.01 -25.73
C MET A 170 14.27 -19.61 -24.34
N SER A 171 13.98 -18.76 -23.35
CA SER A 171 13.54 -19.22 -22.02
C SER A 171 12.19 -19.93 -22.10
N TRP A 172 11.24 -19.44 -22.91
CA TRP A 172 9.94 -20.09 -23.11
C TRP A 172 10.07 -21.46 -23.81
N LEU A 173 10.86 -21.56 -24.88
CA LEU A 173 11.11 -22.81 -25.59
C LEU A 173 11.76 -23.86 -24.68
N SER A 174 12.75 -23.46 -23.88
CA SER A 174 13.40 -24.36 -22.91
C SER A 174 12.40 -24.90 -21.87
N GLN A 175 11.49 -24.07 -21.38
CA GLN A 175 10.44 -24.49 -20.44
C GLN A 175 9.39 -25.41 -21.10
N ALA A 176 9.03 -25.14 -22.35
CA ALA A 176 8.07 -25.96 -23.10
C ALA A 176 8.61 -27.38 -23.37
N GLU A 177 9.91 -27.52 -23.67
CA GLU A 177 10.56 -28.82 -23.89
C GLU A 177 10.59 -29.70 -22.62
N HIS A 178 10.70 -29.08 -21.44
CA HIS A 178 10.66 -29.79 -20.15
C HIS A 178 9.24 -30.26 -19.75
N GLN A 179 8.18 -29.66 -20.31
CA GLN A 179 6.80 -30.07 -20.06
C GLN A 179 6.37 -31.19 -21.01
N ASN A 180 7.00 -31.32 -22.19
CA ASN A 180 6.66 -32.32 -23.21
C ASN A 180 7.41 -33.67 -23.03
N THR A 181 8.31 -33.75 -22.04
CA THR A 181 9.13 -34.94 -21.71
C THR A 181 8.63 -35.68 -20.46
N LYS A 182 7.44 -35.35 -19.96
CA LYS A 182 6.71 -36.05 -18.89
C LYS A 182 5.39 -36.58 -19.43
#